data_AF-A0A5K1BPE9-F1
#
_entry.id   AF-A0A5K1BPE9-F1
#
_cell.length_a   1.000
_cell.length_b   1.000
_cell.length_c   1.000
_cell.angle_alpha   90.00
_cell.angle_beta   90.00
_cell.angle_gamma   90.00
#
_symmetry.space_group_name_H-M   'P 1'
#
loop_
_entity.id
_entity.type
_entity.pdbx_description
1 polymer ?
#
loop_
_entity_poly.entity_id
_entity_poly.type
_entity_poly.pdbx_seq_one_letter_code
_entity_poly.pdbx_strand_id
1 'polypeptide(L)'
;NSGVKISNVVYKNINGTSATQVAVDFSCSASAPCQGISMANVQLTYKGQPAKSSCEHAFGSATGTMVPSSCLQSSSSSNRRLMAFVSNN
;
A
#
# COMPACT_ATOMS: atom_id res chain seq x y z
N ASN A 1 -25.98 11.06 1.94
CA ASN A 1 -24.64 11.48 1.47
C ASN A 1 -23.88 10.23 1.08
N SER A 2 -23.67 9.98 -0.21
CA SER A 2 -23.15 8.70 -0.69
C SER A 2 -21.66 8.60 -0.41
N GLY A 3 -21.28 7.84 0.62
CA GLY A 3 -19.90 7.42 0.81
C GLY A 3 -19.49 6.54 -0.37
N VAL A 4 -18.50 6.98 -1.15
CA VAL A 4 -17.98 6.21 -2.28
C VAL A 4 -17.28 4.98 -1.71
N LYS A 5 -17.92 3.83 -1.84
CA LYS A 5 -17.33 2.55 -1.45
C LYS A 5 -16.33 2.14 -2.52
N ILE A 6 -15.05 2.30 -2.23
CA ILE A 6 -13.98 1.82 -3.09
C ILE A 6 -13.83 0.32 -2.84
N SER A 7 -14.08 -0.48 -3.86
CA SER A 7 -13.93 -1.94 -3.80
C SER A 7 -13.40 -2.53 -5.09
N ASN A 8 -12.66 -3.64 -4.99
CA ASN A 8 -12.05 -4.37 -6.12
C ASN A 8 -11.02 -3.57 -6.92
N VAL A 9 -10.10 -2.91 -6.22
CA VAL A 9 -9.01 -2.16 -6.87
C VAL A 9 -7.81 -3.07 -7.05
N VAL A 10 -7.29 -3.21 -8.27
CA VAL A 10 -6.13 -4.08 -8.55
C VAL A 10 -4.98 -3.24 -9.10
N TYR A 11 -3.86 -3.22 -8.36
CA TYR A 11 -2.62 -2.57 -8.73
C TYR A 11 -1.57 -3.65 -9.03
N LYS A 12 -1.19 -3.82 -10.29
CA LYS A 12 -0.25 -4.87 -10.69
C LYS A 12 0.87 -4.32 -11.58
N ASN A 13 2.10 -4.79 -11.35
CA ASN A 13 3.30 -4.44 -12.14
C ASN A 13 3.56 -2.93 -12.21
N ILE A 14 3.48 -2.25 -11.06
CA ILE A 14 3.72 -0.81 -10.99
C ILE A 14 5.18 -0.60 -10.63
N ASN A 15 5.94 0.07 -11.48
CA ASN A 15 7.32 0.42 -11.22
C ASN A 15 7.58 1.89 -11.56
N GLY A 16 8.34 2.59 -10.72
CA GLY A 16 8.73 3.95 -11.01
C GLY A 16 9.10 4.77 -9.80
N THR A 17 9.01 6.08 -9.97
CA THR A 17 9.37 7.06 -8.96
C THR A 17 8.15 7.90 -8.62
N SER A 18 7.79 7.93 -7.34
CA SER A 18 6.77 8.82 -6.81
C SER A 18 7.28 10.26 -6.84
N ALA A 19 6.38 11.21 -7.11
CA ALA A 19 6.67 12.64 -6.99
C ALA A 19 6.67 13.12 -5.53
N THR A 20 6.05 12.35 -4.64
CA THR A 20 5.86 12.66 -3.21
C THR A 20 6.46 11.56 -2.33
N GLN A 21 6.79 11.93 -1.09
CA GLN A 21 7.31 10.97 -0.10
C GLN A 21 6.30 9.85 0.19
N VAL A 22 5.00 10.16 0.22
CA VAL A 22 3.93 9.16 0.32
C VAL A 22 3.47 8.82 -1.10
N ALA A 23 3.74 7.59 -1.53
CA ALA A 23 3.35 7.10 -2.85
C ALA A 23 1.95 6.47 -2.84
N VAL A 24 1.51 6.01 -1.68
CA VAL A 24 0.22 5.34 -1.49
C VAL A 24 -0.43 5.96 -0.25
N ASP A 25 -1.56 6.64 -0.43
CA ASP A 25 -2.38 7.16 0.67
C ASP A 25 -3.82 6.65 0.49
N PHE A 26 -4.28 5.83 1.44
CA PHE A 26 -5.65 5.37 1.52
C PHE A 26 -6.29 5.93 2.77
N SER A 27 -6.97 7.06 2.65
CA SER A 27 -7.71 7.70 3.73
C SER A 27 -9.20 7.33 3.66
N CYS A 28 -9.53 6.08 4.01
CA CYS A 28 -10.91 5.59 3.97
C CYS A 28 -11.65 5.93 5.27
N SER A 29 -12.95 6.22 5.19
CA SER A 29 -13.76 6.51 6.38
C SER A 29 -14.15 5.25 7.13
N ALA A 30 -14.24 5.32 8.46
CA ALA A 30 -14.72 4.21 9.28
C ALA A 30 -16.14 3.72 8.87
N SER A 31 -17.00 4.62 8.38
CA SER A 31 -18.35 4.30 7.90
C SER A 31 -18.37 3.59 6.54
N ALA A 32 -17.29 3.71 5.75
CA ALA A 32 -17.16 3.13 4.42
C ALA A 32 -15.70 2.69 4.21
N PRO A 33 -15.25 1.61 4.88
CA PRO A 33 -13.89 1.11 4.75
C PRO A 33 -13.64 0.65 3.31
N CYS A 34 -12.43 0.87 2.82
CA CYS A 34 -12.03 0.35 1.51
C CYS A 34 -11.74 -1.14 1.63
N GLN A 35 -12.29 -1.97 0.75
CA GLN A 35 -12.15 -3.42 0.83
C GLN A 35 -11.88 -4.01 -0.55
N GLY A 36 -11.12 -5.10 -0.63
CA GLY A 36 -10.81 -5.73 -1.92
C GLY A 36 -9.77 -4.95 -2.71
N ILE A 37 -8.82 -4.30 -2.04
CA ILE A 37 -7.63 -3.75 -2.70
C ILE A 37 -6.64 -4.91 -2.91
N SER A 38 -6.16 -5.12 -4.13
CA SER A 38 -5.19 -6.15 -4.46
C SER A 38 -3.97 -5.49 -5.06
N MET A 39 -2.79 -5.71 -4.49
CA MET A 39 -1.54 -5.18 -4.98
C MET A 39 -0.59 -6.31 -5.35
N ALA A 40 0.08 -6.21 -6.48
CA ALA A 40 0.97 -7.25 -6.99
C ALA A 40 2.18 -6.65 -7.71
N ASN A 41 3.40 -6.95 -7.27
CA ASN A 41 4.63 -6.47 -7.90
C ASN A 41 4.66 -4.93 -8.07
N VAL A 42 4.56 -4.19 -6.96
CA VAL A 42 4.59 -2.72 -6.93
C VAL A 42 5.92 -2.25 -6.36
N GLN A 43 6.62 -1.37 -7.07
CA GLN A 43 7.92 -0.81 -6.74
C GLN A 43 7.96 0.69 -7.04
N LEU A 44 7.67 1.48 -6.01
CA LEU A 44 7.67 2.93 -6.03
C LEU A 44 8.77 3.45 -5.10
N THR A 45 9.63 4.29 -5.65
CA THR A 45 10.71 4.95 -4.92
C THR A 45 10.51 6.46 -4.95
N TYR A 46 11.00 7.19 -3.95
CA TYR A 46 11.01 8.64 -3.93
C TYR A 46 12.45 9.13 -3.78
N LYS A 47 12.96 9.86 -4.77
CA LYS A 47 14.34 10.38 -4.79
C LYS A 47 15.42 9.32 -4.44
N GLY A 48 15.25 8.10 -4.96
CA GLY A 48 16.17 6.98 -4.71
C GLY A 48 15.99 6.27 -3.36
N GLN A 49 15.00 6.65 -2.56
CA GLN A 49 14.63 5.97 -1.32
C GLN A 49 13.30 5.22 -1.50
N PRO A 50 13.00 4.18 -0.70
CA PRO A 50 11.67 3.61 -0.69
C PRO A 50 10.65 4.69 -0.32
N ALA A 51 9.54 4.79 -1.05
CA ALA A 51 8.48 5.73 -0.71
C ALA A 51 7.80 5.34 0.62
N LYS A 52 6.77 6.06 1.03
CA LYS A 52 5.94 5.70 2.19
C LYS A 52 4.53 5.34 1.75
N SER A 53 3.87 4.54 2.57
CA SER A 53 2.47 4.18 2.42
C SER A 53 1.72 4.55 3.71
N SER A 54 0.51 5.08 3.53
CA SER A 54 -0.41 5.49 4.58
C SER A 54 -1.77 4.86 4.31
N CYS A 55 -2.35 4.18 5.30
CA CYS A 55 -3.59 3.44 5.14
C CYS A 55 -4.47 3.58 6.40
N GLU A 56 -5.67 4.09 6.20
CA GLU A 56 -6.74 4.27 7.19
C GLU A 56 -7.97 3.51 6.70
N HIS A 57 -8.45 2.57 7.50
CA HIS A 57 -9.62 1.73 7.18
C HIS A 57 -9.58 1.07 5.78
N ALA A 58 -8.39 0.69 5.32
CA ALA A 58 -8.16 0.09 4.01
C ALA A 58 -7.75 -1.39 4.13
N PHE A 59 -8.58 -2.25 3.56
CA PHE A 59 -8.45 -3.70 3.60
C PHE A 59 -8.17 -4.26 2.22
N GLY A 60 -7.18 -5.15 2.16
CA GLY A 60 -6.71 -5.69 0.90
C GLY A 60 -5.54 -6.64 1.07
N SER A 61 -5.05 -7.16 -0.05
CA SER A 61 -3.98 -8.14 -0.08
C SER A 61 -2.87 -7.68 -1.00
N ALA A 62 -1.64 -7.79 -0.53
CA ALA A 62 -0.43 -7.53 -1.30
C ALA A 62 0.28 -8.85 -1.59
N THR A 63 0.73 -9.04 -2.83
CA THR A 63 1.39 -10.26 -3.31
C THR A 63 2.64 -9.95 -4.12
N GLY A 64 3.69 -10.77 -3.99
CA GLY A 64 4.96 -10.53 -4.68
C GLY A 64 5.78 -9.40 -4.06
N THR A 65 6.55 -8.68 -4.88
CA THR A 65 7.42 -7.58 -4.44
C THR A 65 6.63 -6.32 -4.18
N MET A 66 6.71 -5.77 -2.98
CA MET A 66 6.02 -4.54 -2.57
C MET A 66 7.02 -3.56 -1.95
N VAL A 67 7.36 -2.52 -2.69
CA VAL A 67 8.17 -1.39 -2.23
C VAL A 67 7.41 -0.12 -2.57
N PRO A 68 7.06 0.73 -1.61
CA PRO A 68 7.25 0.54 -0.17
C PRO A 68 6.32 -0.53 0.42
N SER A 69 6.57 -0.91 1.68
CA SER A 69 5.74 -1.88 2.39
C SER A 69 4.26 -1.49 2.28
N SER A 70 3.41 -2.43 1.89
CA SER A 70 1.97 -2.18 1.83
C SER A 70 1.40 -2.03 3.24
N CYS A 71 0.74 -0.92 3.53
CA CYS A 71 0.01 -0.69 4.79
C CYS A 71 -1.41 -1.26 4.79
N LEU A 72 -1.79 -1.98 3.73
CA LEU A 72 -3.11 -2.59 3.60
C LEU A 72 -3.32 -3.64 4.69
N GLN A 73 -4.43 -3.52 5.41
CA GLN A 73 -4.82 -4.50 6.41
C GLN A 73 -5.39 -5.72 5.69
N SER A 74 -4.53 -6.72 5.46
CA SER A 74 -4.97 -8.01 4.95
C SER A 74 -5.55 -8.84 6.07
N SER A 75 -6.77 -9.37 5.88
CA SER A 75 -7.37 -10.36 6.77
C SER A 75 -6.55 -11.66 6.86
N SER A 76 -5.55 -11.85 5.99
CA SER A 76 -4.52 -12.87 6.13
C SER A 76 -3.15 -12.22 6.17
N SER A 77 -2.60 -12.15 7.37
CA SER A 77 -1.20 -11.85 7.65
C SER A 77 -0.29 -12.66 6.72
N SER A 78 0.32 -12.00 5.75
CA SER A 78 1.73 -12.24 5.49
C SER A 78 2.47 -11.06 6.11
N ASN A 79 2.55 -11.09 7.45
CA ASN A 79 3.73 -10.59 8.13
C ASN A 79 4.95 -11.34 7.58
N ARG A 80 5.43 -10.97 6.38
CA ARG A 80 6.87 -10.98 6.17
C ARG A 80 7.40 -9.76 6.89
N ARG A 81 7.58 -9.97 8.18
CA ARG A 81 8.80 -9.54 8.85
C ARG A 81 9.98 -10.06 8.01
N LEU A 82 10.32 -9.39 6.92
CA LEU A 82 11.69 -9.32 6.47
C LEU A 82 12.10 -7.87 6.64
N MET A 83 12.70 -7.66 7.81
CA MET A 83 13.66 -6.63 8.09
C MET A 83 13.14 -5.19 8.01
N ALA A 84 12.95 -4.60 9.18
CA ALA A 84 13.57 -3.31 9.40
C ALA A 84 15.09 -3.49 9.21
N PHE A 85 15.57 -3.49 7.97
CA PHE A 85 16.84 -2.86 7.65
C PHE A 85 16.47 -1.61 6.87
N VAL A 86 16.02 -0.60 7.62
CA VAL A 86 16.53 0.74 7.32
C VAL A 86 18.03 0.62 7.58
N SER A 87 18.78 0.16 6.58
CA SER A 87 20.19 0.52 6.46
C SER A 87 20.19 1.98 6.03
N ASN A 88 19.92 2.85 7.00
CA ASN A 88 20.46 4.19 6.96
C ASN A 88 21.97 4.00 7.12
N ASN A 89 22.72 4.47 6.13
CA ASN A 89 24.17 4.63 6.28
C ASN A 89 24.46 5.54 7.48
#